data_AF-A0A2M8DRT5-F1
#
_entry.id   AF-A0A2M8DRT5-F1
#
_cell.length_a   1.000
_cell.length_b   1.000
_cell.length_c   1.000
_cell.angle_alpha   90.00
_cell.angle_beta   90.00
_cell.angle_gamma   90.00
#
_symmetry.space_group_name_H-M   'P 1'
#
loop_
_entity.id
_entity.type
_entity.pdbx_description
1 polymer ?
#
loop_
_entity_poly.entity_id
_entity_poly.type
_entity_poly.pdbx_seq_one_letter_code
_entity_poly.pdbx_strand_id
1 'polypeptide(L)'
;MKILKLSVLALAFIATQVVPMSVVQATTATTTSSASNVASNVVLDANDVAYFNKMVTEGYSATTNTSSFDLTGDNIVNSEDVSSLEYKIFFYDAYLSQDGVLSADDVSYYSDLILQFSPETLANILGGSDFDWNNDGEINVGDPVAFVAFINKYNFVDGPFEEETVAYHPDLSIVGPVTIITGNDTSYEVGDTVSMKLKIQNSGNQNITSFKIRAVDTANNDEHFLTRTINQLVPANSTVEVLFGSSWINPNGIQHNHAGLYQLRITVDPFNELNEANRSNNDYYLDFYVNEANSDDVIAPEPPFSLSINRTWTSYLGLWKINLNWYNKNADMFRVYKKVSNSADVR
;
A
#
# COMPACT_ATOMS: atom_id res chain seq x y z
N MET A 1 3.56 81.36 37.49
CA MET A 1 3.10 80.11 36.84
C MET A 1 2.72 80.45 35.41
N LYS A 2 3.43 79.86 34.43
CA LYS A 2 3.35 80.20 33.00
C LYS A 2 2.06 79.64 32.40
N ILE A 3 1.23 80.48 31.77
CA ILE A 3 0.41 80.07 30.63
C ILE A 3 0.72 81.07 29.51
N LEU A 4 1.40 80.55 28.49
CA LEU A 4 1.86 81.28 27.32
C LEU A 4 0.67 81.50 26.38
N LYS A 5 0.56 82.74 25.89
CA LYS A 5 -0.20 83.11 24.69
C LYS A 5 0.27 82.28 23.50
N LEU A 6 -0.66 81.80 22.67
CA LEU A 6 -0.37 81.54 21.27
C LEU A 6 -1.51 82.04 20.39
N SER A 7 -1.10 82.71 19.34
CA SER A 7 -1.85 83.63 18.50
C SER A 7 -2.52 82.92 17.33
N VAL A 8 -3.56 83.59 16.82
CA VAL A 8 -4.26 83.36 15.56
C VAL A 8 -3.29 83.32 14.36
N LEU A 9 -3.46 82.33 13.47
CA LEU A 9 -3.14 82.49 12.05
C LEU A 9 -4.17 81.73 11.20
N ALA A 10 -4.74 82.45 10.24
CA ALA A 10 -5.79 82.01 9.35
C ALA A 10 -5.24 81.71 7.93
N LEU A 11 -6.01 80.91 7.20
CA LEU A 11 -6.10 80.76 5.73
C LEU A 11 -4.91 80.15 4.95
N ALA A 12 -5.19 79.01 4.30
CA ALA A 12 -5.32 78.96 2.84
C ALA A 12 -6.07 77.68 2.41
N PHE A 13 -7.27 77.88 1.85
CA PHE A 13 -8.06 76.84 1.20
C PHE A 13 -7.51 76.71 -0.24
N ILE A 14 -6.80 75.62 -0.55
CA ILE A 14 -6.46 75.28 -1.93
C ILE A 14 -7.57 74.34 -2.42
N ALA A 15 -8.46 74.88 -3.24
CA ALA A 15 -9.37 74.08 -4.06
C ALA A 15 -8.53 73.37 -5.13
N THR A 16 -8.19 72.10 -4.90
CA THR A 16 -7.75 71.22 -5.97
C THR A 16 -8.96 70.93 -6.85
N GLN A 17 -8.90 71.43 -8.09
CA GLN A 17 -9.80 71.02 -9.15
C GLN A 17 -9.81 69.49 -9.24
N VAL A 18 -10.96 68.89 -8.99
CA VAL A 18 -11.26 67.53 -9.41
C VAL A 18 -11.33 67.57 -10.94
N VAL A 19 -10.22 67.23 -11.59
CA VAL A 19 -10.26 66.86 -13.01
C VAL A 19 -11.11 65.59 -13.07
N PRO A 20 -12.18 65.55 -13.88
CA PRO A 20 -12.90 64.30 -14.07
C PRO A 20 -11.91 63.28 -14.63
N MET A 21 -11.64 62.22 -13.87
CA MET A 21 -10.98 61.03 -14.38
C MET A 21 -11.80 60.58 -15.58
N SER A 22 -11.27 60.84 -16.78
CA SER A 22 -11.67 60.15 -17.98
C SER A 22 -11.63 58.67 -17.65
N VAL A 23 -12.79 58.03 -17.66
CA VAL A 23 -12.91 56.57 -17.66
C VAL A 23 -12.15 56.11 -18.88
N VAL A 24 -10.87 55.80 -18.70
CA VAL A 24 -10.12 54.96 -19.63
C VAL A 24 -10.81 53.61 -19.48
N GLN A 25 -11.76 53.33 -20.36
CA GLN A 25 -12.20 51.97 -20.60
C GLN A 25 -10.94 51.20 -20.93
N ALA A 26 -10.47 50.44 -19.94
CA ALA A 26 -9.38 49.52 -20.11
C ALA A 26 -9.84 48.51 -21.18
N THR A 27 -9.22 48.61 -22.35
CA THR A 27 -9.18 47.54 -23.35
C THR A 27 -8.37 46.38 -22.76
N THR A 28 -8.97 45.66 -21.80
CA THR A 28 -8.42 44.47 -21.14
C THR A 28 -9.45 43.33 -21.23
N ALA A 29 -9.81 42.94 -22.45
CA ALA A 29 -10.75 41.84 -22.67
C ALA A 29 -10.43 40.94 -23.87
N THR A 30 -9.21 40.97 -24.42
CA THR A 30 -8.89 40.17 -25.63
C THR A 30 -7.81 39.11 -25.43
N THR A 31 -7.01 39.15 -24.37
CA THR A 31 -5.91 38.19 -24.16
C THR A 31 -6.27 36.98 -23.29
N THR A 32 -7.35 37.02 -22.51
CA THR A 32 -7.82 35.86 -21.72
C THR A 32 -8.50 34.79 -22.58
N SER A 33 -9.09 35.16 -23.72
CA SER A 33 -9.72 34.20 -24.64
C SER A 33 -8.74 33.24 -25.34
N SER A 34 -7.44 33.58 -25.38
CA SER A 34 -6.42 32.74 -26.02
C SER A 34 -5.86 31.65 -25.11
N ALA A 35 -5.86 31.82 -23.78
CA ALA A 35 -5.39 30.77 -22.87
C ALA A 35 -6.41 29.61 -22.75
N SER A 36 -7.71 29.94 -22.68
CA SER A 36 -8.79 28.95 -22.58
C SER A 36 -8.92 28.07 -23.83
N ASN A 37 -8.62 28.59 -25.03
CA ASN A 37 -8.72 27.80 -26.27
C ASN A 37 -7.60 26.76 -26.45
N VAL A 38 -6.48 26.86 -25.74
CA VAL A 38 -5.33 25.94 -25.88
C VAL A 38 -5.46 24.71 -24.96
N ALA A 39 -6.22 24.81 -23.86
CA ALA A 39 -6.31 23.73 -22.87
C ALA A 39 -7.45 22.72 -23.12
N SER A 40 -8.38 22.98 -24.04
CA SER A 40 -9.69 22.30 -24.10
C SER A 40 -9.70 20.75 -24.24
N ASN A 41 -8.56 20.09 -24.47
CA ASN A 41 -8.46 18.62 -24.52
C ASN A 41 -7.32 18.04 -23.66
N VAL A 42 -6.72 18.84 -22.77
CA VAL A 42 -5.49 18.47 -22.07
C VAL A 42 -5.82 18.20 -20.61
N VAL A 43 -5.64 16.95 -20.19
CA VAL A 43 -5.88 16.47 -18.83
C VAL A 43 -4.57 15.85 -18.35
N LEU A 44 -4.09 16.28 -17.20
CA LEU A 44 -2.95 15.67 -16.51
C LEU A 44 -3.48 14.86 -15.31
N ASP A 45 -3.32 13.55 -15.36
CA ASP A 45 -3.91 12.60 -14.40
C ASP A 45 -2.91 11.57 -13.85
N ALA A 46 -3.42 10.57 -13.13
CA ALA A 46 -2.58 9.50 -12.56
C ALA A 46 -1.89 8.61 -13.61
N ASN A 47 -2.45 8.49 -14.82
CA ASN A 47 -1.82 7.75 -15.92
C ASN A 47 -0.57 8.49 -16.40
N ASP A 48 -0.59 9.82 -16.45
CA ASP A 48 0.58 10.62 -16.80
C ASP A 48 1.71 10.48 -15.77
N VAL A 49 1.38 10.40 -14.47
CA VAL A 49 2.36 10.10 -13.41
C VAL A 49 3.00 8.73 -13.62
N ALA A 50 2.17 7.71 -13.88
CA ALA A 50 2.66 6.35 -14.16
C ALA A 50 3.56 6.32 -15.40
N TYR A 51 3.20 7.07 -16.44
CA TYR A 51 4.00 7.24 -17.64
C TYR A 51 5.36 7.88 -17.34
N PHE A 52 5.36 8.99 -16.59
CA PHE A 52 6.59 9.67 -16.22
C PHE A 52 7.50 8.78 -15.38
N ASN A 53 6.92 8.00 -14.46
CA ASN A 53 7.66 7.00 -13.68
C ASN A 53 8.30 5.92 -14.58
N LYS A 54 7.57 5.41 -15.58
CA LYS A 54 8.12 4.47 -16.56
C LYS A 54 9.30 5.08 -17.32
N MET A 55 9.16 6.32 -17.80
CA MET A 55 10.22 7.05 -18.49
C MET A 55 11.50 7.19 -17.63
N VAL A 56 11.33 7.53 -16.35
CA VAL A 56 12.41 7.68 -15.38
C VAL A 56 13.09 6.33 -15.09
N THR A 57 12.31 5.30 -14.80
CA THR A 57 12.82 3.99 -14.36
C THR A 57 13.42 3.16 -15.49
N GLU A 58 12.88 3.26 -16.71
CA GLU A 58 13.38 2.55 -17.89
C GLU A 58 14.56 3.25 -18.58
N GLY A 59 15.03 4.38 -18.03
CA GLY A 59 16.26 5.02 -18.50
C GLY A 59 16.12 5.72 -19.85
N TYR A 60 14.92 6.19 -20.20
CA TYR A 60 14.68 7.00 -21.41
C TYR A 60 15.43 8.37 -21.35
N SER A 61 16.10 8.66 -20.24
CA SER A 61 16.87 9.88 -19.97
C SER A 61 18.13 10.06 -20.85
N ALA A 62 18.53 9.06 -21.65
CA ALA A 62 19.83 9.12 -22.34
C ALA A 62 19.87 9.95 -23.64
N THR A 63 18.73 10.31 -24.27
CA THR A 63 18.74 10.84 -25.65
C THR A 63 18.02 12.16 -25.91
N THR A 64 17.21 12.69 -24.98
CA THR A 64 16.43 13.92 -25.20
C THR A 64 16.44 14.83 -23.97
N ASN A 65 16.96 16.06 -24.13
CA ASN A 65 16.93 17.22 -23.23
C ASN A 65 16.23 17.05 -21.86
N THR A 66 16.81 16.22 -20.99
CA THR A 66 16.21 15.76 -19.72
C THR A 66 16.08 16.86 -18.67
N SER A 67 16.87 17.92 -18.79
CA SER A 67 16.77 19.11 -17.92
C SER A 67 15.39 19.75 -17.96
N SER A 68 14.59 19.49 -18.99
CA SER A 68 13.22 19.96 -19.03
C SER A 68 12.29 19.18 -18.11
N PHE A 69 12.57 17.92 -17.77
CA PHE A 69 11.69 17.11 -16.90
C PHE A 69 12.11 17.10 -15.43
N ASP A 70 13.18 17.82 -15.08
CA ASP A 70 13.63 18.00 -13.71
C ASP A 70 12.69 18.98 -12.99
N LEU A 71 11.83 18.43 -12.14
CA LEU A 71 10.86 19.16 -11.33
C LEU A 71 11.42 19.58 -9.97
N THR A 72 12.51 18.96 -9.53
CA THR A 72 13.16 19.26 -8.25
C THR A 72 14.29 20.31 -8.38
N GLY A 73 14.77 20.54 -9.61
CA GLY A 73 15.86 21.47 -9.91
C GLY A 73 17.24 20.93 -9.53
N ASP A 74 17.37 19.63 -9.26
CA ASP A 74 18.63 18.99 -8.85
C ASP A 74 19.51 18.57 -10.05
N ASN A 75 19.02 18.80 -11.28
CA ASN A 75 19.58 18.41 -12.58
C ASN A 75 19.60 16.90 -12.85
N ILE A 76 18.78 16.12 -12.14
CA ILE A 76 18.71 14.67 -12.26
C ILE A 76 17.24 14.24 -12.33
N VAL A 77 16.80 13.80 -13.52
CA VAL A 77 15.46 13.20 -13.67
C VAL A 77 15.42 11.83 -12.98
N ASN A 78 14.74 11.73 -11.85
CA ASN A 78 14.67 10.56 -10.98
C ASN A 78 13.28 10.40 -10.29
N SER A 79 13.16 9.47 -9.34
CA SER A 79 11.89 9.18 -8.65
C SER A 79 11.35 10.35 -7.81
N GLU A 80 12.20 11.30 -7.42
CA GLU A 80 11.81 12.51 -6.71
C GLU A 80 11.03 13.45 -7.64
N ASP A 81 11.36 13.51 -8.93
CA ASP A 81 10.57 14.27 -9.92
C ASP A 81 9.18 13.67 -10.12
N VAL A 82 9.09 12.34 -10.15
CA VAL A 82 7.79 11.63 -10.24
C VAL A 82 6.92 11.99 -9.03
N SER A 83 7.50 11.95 -7.83
CA SER A 83 6.81 12.33 -6.60
C SER A 83 6.41 13.81 -6.61
N SER A 84 7.24 14.68 -7.19
CA SER A 84 6.94 16.10 -7.38
C SER A 84 5.77 16.31 -8.35
N LEU A 85 5.71 15.57 -9.45
CA LEU A 85 4.58 15.61 -10.38
C LEU A 85 3.27 15.18 -9.71
N GLU A 86 3.30 14.05 -9.01
CA GLU A 86 2.15 13.53 -8.25
C GLU A 86 1.68 14.53 -7.18
N TYR A 87 2.61 15.09 -6.41
CA TYR A 87 2.32 16.12 -5.42
C TYR A 87 1.66 17.34 -6.06
N LYS A 88 2.17 17.82 -7.20
CA LYS A 88 1.60 18.98 -7.90
C LYS A 88 0.17 18.71 -8.35
N ILE A 89 -0.10 17.56 -8.97
CA ILE A 89 -1.47 17.21 -9.39
C ILE A 89 -2.42 17.24 -8.19
N PHE A 90 -2.07 16.50 -7.13
CA PHE A 90 -2.90 16.44 -5.92
C PHE A 90 -3.07 17.80 -5.24
N PHE A 91 -1.98 18.57 -5.11
CA PHE A 91 -2.00 19.86 -4.45
C PHE A 91 -2.86 20.86 -5.20
N TYR A 92 -2.66 21.04 -6.51
CA TYR A 92 -3.42 22.04 -7.27
C TYR A 92 -4.89 21.67 -7.42
N ASP A 93 -5.20 20.40 -7.68
CA ASP A 93 -6.59 19.94 -7.79
C ASP A 93 -7.37 20.23 -6.49
N ALA A 94 -6.73 20.05 -5.32
CA ALA A 94 -7.36 20.34 -4.03
C ALA A 94 -7.79 21.82 -3.85
N TYR A 95 -7.13 22.77 -4.53
CA TYR A 95 -7.47 24.20 -4.48
C TYR A 95 -8.33 24.68 -5.66
N LEU A 96 -8.44 23.89 -6.73
CA LEU A 96 -9.08 24.28 -7.98
C LEU A 96 -10.40 23.53 -8.18
N SER A 97 -10.51 22.64 -9.17
CA SER A 97 -11.78 21.98 -9.51
C SER A 97 -12.16 20.82 -8.59
N GLN A 98 -11.19 20.19 -7.92
CA GLN A 98 -11.36 19.06 -7.00
C GLN A 98 -11.98 17.82 -7.66
N ASP A 99 -11.57 17.51 -8.88
CA ASP A 99 -12.06 16.38 -9.66
C ASP A 99 -11.03 15.24 -9.80
N GLY A 100 -9.84 15.43 -9.24
CA GLY A 100 -8.75 14.46 -9.25
C GLY A 100 -7.80 14.59 -10.44
N VAL A 101 -7.95 15.59 -11.29
CA VAL A 101 -7.09 15.84 -12.45
C VAL A 101 -6.71 17.32 -12.57
N LEU A 102 -5.68 17.65 -13.36
CA LEU A 102 -5.44 19.03 -13.77
C LEU A 102 -5.84 19.23 -15.23
N SER A 103 -6.79 20.12 -15.46
CA SER A 103 -7.50 20.26 -16.72
C SER A 103 -7.66 21.72 -17.16
N ALA A 104 -8.36 21.92 -18.29
CA ALA A 104 -8.79 23.24 -18.73
C ALA A 104 -9.70 23.95 -17.70
N ASP A 105 -10.48 23.19 -16.94
CA ASP A 105 -11.39 23.74 -15.95
C ASP A 105 -10.60 24.32 -14.76
N ASP A 106 -9.53 23.66 -14.33
CA ASP A 106 -8.60 24.16 -13.31
C ASP A 106 -7.91 25.45 -13.74
N VAL A 107 -7.46 25.51 -15.00
CA VAL A 107 -6.87 26.73 -15.59
C VAL A 107 -7.89 27.86 -15.63
N SER A 108 -9.15 27.56 -15.98
CA SER A 108 -10.22 28.56 -16.00
C SER A 108 -10.51 29.08 -14.60
N TYR A 109 -10.64 28.18 -13.62
CA TYR A 109 -10.87 28.54 -12.23
C TYR A 109 -9.72 29.39 -11.68
N TYR A 110 -8.48 29.00 -11.96
CA TYR A 110 -7.31 29.75 -11.55
C TYR A 110 -7.24 31.15 -12.20
N SER A 111 -7.57 31.25 -13.49
CA SER A 111 -7.66 32.53 -14.20
C SER A 111 -8.72 33.45 -13.58
N ASP A 112 -9.87 32.89 -13.20
CA ASP A 112 -10.95 33.65 -12.55
C ASP A 112 -10.54 34.14 -11.16
N LEU A 113 -9.78 33.35 -10.40
CA LEU A 113 -9.22 33.77 -9.11
C LEU A 113 -8.27 34.97 -9.28
N ILE A 114 -7.37 34.93 -10.27
CA ILE A 114 -6.43 36.02 -10.56
C ILE A 114 -7.14 37.33 -10.91
N LEU A 115 -8.28 37.25 -11.59
CA LEU A 115 -9.06 38.44 -11.94
C LEU A 115 -9.88 38.99 -10.76
N GLN A 116 -10.20 38.15 -9.77
CA GLN A 116 -11.05 38.51 -8.64
C GLN A 116 -10.28 39.09 -7.45
N PHE A 117 -9.03 38.68 -7.25
CA PHE A 117 -8.25 39.00 -6.05
C PHE A 117 -6.93 39.71 -6.39
N SER A 118 -6.41 40.52 -5.44
CA SER A 118 -5.07 41.09 -5.59
C SER A 118 -4.00 40.00 -5.42
N PRO A 119 -2.78 40.18 -5.98
CA PRO A 119 -1.68 39.21 -5.81
C PRO A 119 -1.39 38.87 -4.34
N GLU A 120 -1.41 39.86 -3.45
CA GLU A 120 -1.22 39.66 -2.01
C GLU A 120 -2.36 38.82 -1.39
N THR A 121 -3.60 39.02 -1.84
CA THR A 121 -4.74 38.22 -1.36
C THR A 121 -4.64 36.78 -1.86
N LEU A 122 -4.27 36.58 -3.12
CA LEU A 122 -4.06 35.25 -3.70
C LEU A 122 -2.94 34.51 -2.99
N ALA A 123 -1.80 35.16 -2.74
CA ALA A 123 -0.69 34.54 -2.01
C ALA A 123 -1.13 34.06 -0.63
N ASN A 124 -2.01 34.81 0.06
CA ASN A 124 -2.55 34.42 1.35
C ASN A 124 -3.59 33.28 1.27
N ILE A 125 -4.38 33.19 0.20
CA ILE A 125 -5.40 32.15 0.02
C ILE A 125 -4.77 30.83 -0.46
N LEU A 126 -3.85 30.94 -1.42
CA LEU A 126 -3.30 29.81 -2.17
C LEU A 126 -1.96 29.30 -1.61
N GLY A 127 -1.41 29.93 -0.56
CA GLY A 127 -0.27 29.41 0.17
C GLY A 127 1.11 29.88 -0.32
N GLY A 128 1.20 31.01 -1.01
CA GLY A 128 2.48 31.64 -1.39
C GLY A 128 2.96 31.29 -2.80
N SER A 129 4.26 31.04 -2.95
CA SER A 129 4.98 30.96 -4.23
C SER A 129 4.63 29.76 -5.11
N ASP A 130 3.92 28.76 -4.59
CA ASP A 130 3.62 27.55 -5.38
C ASP A 130 2.74 27.87 -6.60
N PHE A 131 1.90 28.90 -6.51
CA PHE A 131 1.09 29.36 -7.64
C PHE A 131 1.80 30.40 -8.53
N ASP A 132 3.02 30.82 -8.22
CA ASP A 132 3.86 31.65 -9.10
C ASP A 132 4.58 30.72 -10.11
N TRP A 133 3.82 30.25 -11.08
CA TRP A 133 4.24 29.25 -12.07
C TRP A 133 5.33 29.74 -13.00
N ASN A 134 5.39 31.05 -13.27
CA ASN A 134 6.42 31.63 -14.12
C ASN A 134 7.67 32.07 -13.33
N ASN A 135 7.63 31.96 -11.98
CA ASN A 135 8.69 32.36 -11.04
C ASN A 135 9.12 33.83 -11.21
N ASP A 136 8.18 34.73 -11.51
CA ASP A 136 8.45 36.16 -11.65
C ASP A 136 8.32 36.93 -10.32
N GLY A 137 7.85 36.27 -9.27
CA GLY A 137 7.66 36.79 -7.92
C GLY A 137 6.24 37.28 -7.62
N GLU A 138 5.31 37.25 -8.59
CA GLU A 138 3.95 37.74 -8.43
C GLU A 138 2.91 36.79 -9.04
N ILE A 139 1.89 36.41 -8.25
CA ILE A 139 0.73 35.67 -8.80
C ILE A 139 -0.10 36.61 -9.69
N ASN A 140 -0.02 36.44 -11.01
CA ASN A 140 -0.57 37.33 -12.02
C ASN A 140 -1.04 36.58 -13.29
N VAL A 141 -1.44 37.32 -14.33
CA VAL A 141 -1.99 36.75 -15.58
C VAL A 141 -0.98 35.92 -16.39
N GLY A 142 0.31 35.97 -16.07
CA GLY A 142 1.35 35.13 -16.63
C GLY A 142 1.33 33.70 -16.10
N ASP A 143 0.85 33.47 -14.87
CA ASP A 143 0.88 32.16 -14.23
C ASP A 143 -0.05 31.14 -14.88
N PRO A 144 -1.30 31.45 -15.27
CA PRO A 144 -2.13 30.51 -16.01
C PRO A 144 -1.50 30.05 -17.32
N VAL A 145 -0.71 30.91 -17.97
CA VAL A 145 0.00 30.56 -19.21
C VAL A 145 1.13 29.56 -18.92
N ALA A 146 1.90 29.79 -17.86
CA ALA A 146 2.93 28.85 -17.41
C ALA A 146 2.33 27.54 -16.90
N PHE A 147 1.17 27.60 -16.25
CA PHE A 147 0.43 26.43 -15.79
C PHE A 147 -0.07 25.58 -16.95
N VAL A 148 -0.66 26.18 -17.99
CA VAL A 148 -1.04 25.47 -19.23
C VAL A 148 0.19 24.85 -19.89
N ALA A 149 1.32 25.57 -19.94
CA ALA A 149 2.56 25.03 -20.49
C ALA A 149 3.08 23.82 -19.68
N PHE A 150 2.91 23.83 -18.35
CA PHE A 150 3.21 22.70 -17.48
C PHE A 150 2.30 21.51 -17.80
N ILE A 151 0.97 21.69 -17.79
CA ILE A 151 0.03 20.59 -18.09
C ILE A 151 0.35 20.01 -19.47
N ASN A 152 0.52 20.83 -20.51
CA ASN A 152 0.86 20.35 -21.86
C ASN A 152 2.18 19.59 -21.96
N LYS A 153 3.15 19.92 -21.11
CA LYS A 153 4.47 19.30 -21.11
C LYS A 153 4.47 17.91 -20.47
N TYR A 154 3.62 17.73 -19.46
CA TYR A 154 3.51 16.48 -18.72
C TYR A 154 2.25 15.67 -19.07
N ASN A 155 1.38 16.20 -19.93
CA ASN A 155 0.27 15.45 -20.47
C ASN A 155 0.78 14.57 -21.62
N PHE A 156 0.92 13.28 -21.35
CA PHE A 156 1.46 12.30 -22.26
C PHE A 156 0.37 11.65 -23.13
N VAL A 157 -0.62 12.44 -23.61
CA VAL A 157 -1.78 12.02 -24.43
C VAL A 157 -1.44 10.97 -25.48
N ASP A 158 -0.27 11.09 -26.10
CA ASP A 158 0.24 10.21 -27.16
C ASP A 158 1.71 9.86 -26.96
N GLY A 159 2.14 9.63 -25.70
CA GLY A 159 3.56 9.40 -25.38
C GLY A 159 4.27 8.49 -26.41
N PRO A 160 5.53 8.75 -26.82
CA PRO A 160 6.24 8.03 -27.89
C PRO A 160 6.39 6.51 -27.72
N PHE A 161 5.87 5.93 -26.64
CA PHE A 161 5.46 4.54 -26.65
C PHE A 161 4.22 4.46 -27.53
N GLU A 162 4.42 4.33 -28.85
CA GLU A 162 3.36 3.86 -29.76
C GLU A 162 2.58 2.81 -29.01
N GLU A 163 1.28 3.10 -28.74
CA GLU A 163 0.26 2.24 -28.17
C GLU A 163 0.85 0.85 -27.94
N GLU A 164 1.54 0.67 -26.80
CA GLU A 164 2.41 -0.50 -26.58
C GLU A 164 1.50 -1.68 -26.77
N THR A 165 1.66 -2.38 -27.90
CA THR A 165 0.75 -3.40 -28.44
C THR A 165 0.12 -4.18 -27.29
N VAL A 166 -1.07 -3.75 -26.82
CA VAL A 166 -1.63 -4.08 -25.49
C VAL A 166 -0.61 -4.77 -24.60
N ALA A 167 0.32 -4.02 -24.00
CA ALA A 167 1.48 -4.58 -23.30
C ALA A 167 1.09 -5.86 -22.56
N TYR A 168 1.68 -6.99 -22.97
CA TYR A 168 1.27 -8.31 -22.52
C TYR A 168 1.64 -8.44 -21.04
N HIS A 169 0.72 -8.10 -20.14
CA HIS A 169 0.89 -8.19 -18.71
C HIS A 169 -0.09 -9.19 -18.11
N PRO A 170 0.33 -9.96 -17.10
CA PRO A 170 -0.61 -10.62 -16.21
C PRO A 170 -1.31 -9.60 -15.32
N ASP A 171 -2.42 -10.02 -14.73
CA ASP A 171 -3.08 -9.28 -13.65
C ASP A 171 -3.78 -10.31 -12.75
N LEU A 172 -3.06 -10.79 -11.73
CA LEU A 172 -3.52 -11.87 -10.88
C LEU A 172 -4.31 -11.34 -9.69
N SER A 173 -5.45 -11.95 -9.43
CA SER A 173 -6.26 -11.67 -8.25
C SER A 173 -6.87 -12.93 -7.69
N ILE A 174 -7.24 -12.89 -6.42
CA ILE A 174 -8.03 -13.95 -5.78
C ILE A 174 -9.50 -13.55 -5.88
N VAL A 175 -10.32 -14.39 -6.49
CA VAL A 175 -11.74 -14.09 -6.72
C VAL A 175 -12.67 -15.07 -6.05
N GLY A 176 -13.78 -14.56 -5.51
CA GLY A 176 -14.78 -15.37 -4.84
C GLY A 176 -14.29 -15.98 -3.50
N PRO A 177 -15.10 -16.86 -2.90
CA PRO A 177 -14.79 -17.38 -1.58
C PRO A 177 -13.63 -18.37 -1.62
N VAL A 178 -12.68 -18.19 -0.71
CA VAL A 178 -11.66 -19.20 -0.41
C VAL A 178 -12.30 -20.35 0.34
N THR A 179 -12.16 -21.57 -0.18
CA THR A 179 -12.68 -22.78 0.48
C THR A 179 -11.56 -23.42 1.29
N ILE A 180 -11.78 -23.58 2.59
CA ILE A 180 -10.86 -24.33 3.44
C ILE A 180 -11.22 -25.81 3.33
N ILE A 181 -10.22 -26.66 3.15
CA ILE A 181 -10.33 -28.11 3.00
C ILE A 181 -9.55 -28.75 4.15
N THR A 182 -10.26 -29.53 4.97
CA THR A 182 -9.72 -30.36 6.04
C THR A 182 -9.84 -31.83 5.71
N GLY A 183 -9.10 -32.68 6.44
CA GLY A 183 -9.32 -34.12 6.42
C GLY A 183 -10.66 -34.54 7.05
N ASN A 184 -11.23 -33.71 7.94
CA ASN A 184 -12.47 -33.94 8.67
C ASN A 184 -13.47 -32.80 8.40
N ASP A 185 -14.65 -33.13 7.89
CA ASP A 185 -15.51 -32.25 7.06
C ASP A 185 -16.32 -31.15 7.78
N THR A 186 -16.15 -30.90 9.09
CA THR A 186 -17.08 -29.98 9.81
C THR A 186 -16.48 -29.04 10.85
N SER A 187 -15.24 -29.25 11.31
CA SER A 187 -14.60 -28.37 12.30
C SER A 187 -13.09 -28.40 12.14
N TYR A 188 -12.47 -27.21 12.24
CA TYR A 188 -11.01 -27.07 12.26
C TYR A 188 -10.56 -27.23 13.71
N GLU A 189 -9.73 -28.21 14.00
CA GLU A 189 -9.15 -28.41 15.32
C GLU A 189 -7.64 -28.16 15.31
N VAL A 190 -7.11 -27.78 16.47
CA VAL A 190 -5.66 -27.70 16.67
C VAL A 190 -5.00 -29.01 16.25
N GLY A 191 -4.01 -28.92 15.35
CA GLY A 191 -3.27 -30.08 14.82
C GLY A 191 -3.79 -30.62 13.49
N ASP A 192 -4.95 -30.15 13.01
CA ASP A 192 -5.45 -30.51 11.69
C ASP A 192 -4.52 -30.00 10.57
N THR A 193 -4.40 -30.80 9.52
CA THR A 193 -3.82 -30.30 8.26
C THR A 193 -4.92 -29.60 7.47
N VAL A 194 -4.74 -28.30 7.29
CA VAL A 194 -5.66 -27.46 6.52
C VAL A 194 -5.02 -27.10 5.17
N SER A 195 -5.78 -27.30 4.11
CA SER A 195 -5.50 -26.78 2.77
C SER A 195 -6.55 -25.74 2.41
N MET A 196 -6.22 -24.84 1.50
CA MET A 196 -7.09 -23.80 0.96
C MET A 196 -7.20 -24.00 -0.54
N LYS A 197 -8.42 -23.97 -1.05
CA LYS A 197 -8.71 -23.88 -2.47
C LYS A 197 -9.03 -22.43 -2.80
N LEU A 198 -8.15 -21.83 -3.58
CA LEU A 198 -8.23 -20.46 -4.07
C LEU A 198 -8.72 -20.49 -5.52
N LYS A 199 -9.49 -19.48 -5.93
CA LYS A 199 -9.74 -19.21 -7.35
C LYS A 199 -8.88 -18.02 -7.75
N ILE A 200 -7.87 -18.28 -8.58
CA ILE A 200 -6.97 -17.25 -9.08
C ILE A 200 -7.46 -16.82 -10.45
N GLN A 201 -7.83 -15.55 -10.58
CA GLN A 201 -8.14 -14.93 -11.87
C GLN A 201 -6.89 -14.26 -12.41
N ASN A 202 -6.68 -14.36 -13.71
CA ASN A 202 -5.75 -13.55 -14.47
C ASN A 202 -6.57 -12.67 -15.43
N SER A 203 -6.81 -11.41 -15.06
CA SER A 203 -7.50 -10.41 -15.91
C SER A 203 -6.57 -9.82 -16.97
N GLY A 204 -5.29 -10.13 -16.90
CA GLY A 204 -4.29 -9.72 -17.85
C GLY A 204 -4.37 -10.51 -19.16
N ASN A 205 -3.65 -10.01 -20.15
CA ASN A 205 -3.55 -10.62 -21.47
C ASN A 205 -2.34 -11.57 -21.60
N GLN A 206 -1.50 -11.73 -20.58
CA GLN A 206 -0.37 -12.67 -20.56
C GLN A 206 -0.63 -13.94 -19.74
N ASN A 207 -0.29 -15.11 -20.29
CA ASN A 207 -0.34 -16.38 -19.55
C ASN A 207 0.75 -16.44 -18.47
N ILE A 208 0.41 -16.98 -17.29
CA ILE A 208 1.37 -17.24 -16.20
C ILE A 208 1.55 -18.73 -16.00
N THR A 209 2.78 -19.19 -15.77
CA THR A 209 3.10 -20.61 -15.53
C THR A 209 3.64 -20.88 -14.13
N SER A 210 4.13 -19.84 -13.46
CA SER A 210 4.65 -19.88 -12.09
C SER A 210 4.43 -18.54 -11.40
N PHE A 211 4.02 -18.58 -10.15
CA PHE A 211 3.84 -17.40 -9.30
C PHE A 211 3.93 -17.81 -7.83
N LYS A 212 4.01 -16.86 -6.91
CA LYS A 212 4.04 -17.14 -5.47
C LYS A 212 2.73 -16.72 -4.82
N ILE A 213 2.32 -17.47 -3.80
CA ILE A 213 1.25 -17.09 -2.89
C ILE A 213 1.82 -17.06 -1.49
N ARG A 214 1.51 -16.01 -0.74
CA ARG A 214 1.81 -15.89 0.68
C ARG A 214 0.53 -15.74 1.47
N ALA A 215 0.46 -16.40 2.62
CA ALA A 215 -0.51 -16.09 3.67
C ALA A 215 0.24 -15.58 4.90
N VAL A 216 -0.35 -14.62 5.59
CA VAL A 216 0.11 -14.01 6.84
C VAL A 216 -1.06 -13.97 7.80
N ASP A 217 -0.85 -14.34 9.06
CA ASP A 217 -1.86 -14.14 10.11
C ASP A 217 -1.70 -12.76 10.72
N THR A 218 -2.59 -11.85 10.35
CA THR A 218 -2.54 -10.44 10.76
C THR A 218 -3.00 -10.23 12.19
N ALA A 219 -3.77 -11.17 12.77
CA ALA A 219 -4.21 -11.04 14.17
C ALA A 219 -3.06 -11.28 15.15
N ASN A 220 -2.17 -12.21 14.81
CA ASN A 220 -1.05 -12.62 15.67
C ASN A 220 0.31 -12.04 15.23
N ASN A 221 0.32 -11.12 14.25
CA ASN A 221 1.53 -10.55 13.65
C ASN A 221 2.54 -11.61 13.18
N ASP A 222 2.07 -12.74 12.66
CA ASP A 222 2.93 -13.80 12.15
C ASP A 222 3.14 -13.64 10.64
N GLU A 223 4.17 -12.87 10.28
CA GLU A 223 4.57 -12.57 8.91
C GLU A 223 5.08 -13.79 8.11
N HIS A 224 5.22 -14.95 8.76
CA HIS A 224 5.81 -16.15 8.15
C HIS A 224 4.86 -17.34 8.10
N PHE A 225 3.55 -17.11 8.13
CA PHE A 225 2.55 -18.18 8.17
C PHE A 225 2.74 -19.19 7.02
N LEU A 226 2.75 -18.76 5.76
CA LEU A 226 3.07 -19.65 4.64
C LEU A 226 3.48 -18.86 3.38
N THR A 227 4.51 -19.29 2.66
CA THR A 227 4.80 -18.82 1.29
C THR A 227 5.09 -20.02 0.40
N ARG A 228 4.48 -20.09 -0.78
CA ARG A 228 4.64 -21.22 -1.71
C ARG A 228 4.68 -20.76 -3.16
N THR A 229 5.56 -21.36 -3.95
CA THR A 229 5.54 -21.25 -5.41
C THR A 229 4.49 -22.20 -5.98
N ILE A 230 3.62 -21.67 -6.82
CA ILE A 230 2.59 -22.39 -7.56
C ILE A 230 3.06 -22.54 -9.01
N ASN A 231 3.30 -23.78 -9.43
CA ASN A 231 3.70 -24.12 -10.80
C ASN A 231 2.47 -24.59 -11.60
N GLN A 232 1.54 -23.67 -11.88
CA GLN A 232 0.30 -23.95 -12.59
C GLN A 232 0.08 -22.89 -13.68
N LEU A 233 -0.37 -23.32 -14.86
CA LEU A 233 -0.77 -22.42 -15.93
C LEU A 233 -2.05 -21.68 -15.52
N VAL A 234 -1.98 -20.35 -15.51
CA VAL A 234 -3.14 -19.44 -15.45
C VAL A 234 -3.20 -18.70 -16.77
N PRO A 235 -4.04 -19.16 -17.73
CA PRO A 235 -4.20 -18.47 -19.00
C PRO A 235 -4.65 -17.02 -18.81
N ALA A 236 -4.30 -16.15 -19.76
CA ALA A 236 -4.84 -14.81 -19.87
C ALA A 236 -6.37 -14.81 -19.87
N ASN A 237 -6.98 -13.79 -19.26
CA ASN A 237 -8.43 -13.61 -19.16
C ASN A 237 -9.19 -14.86 -18.64
N SER A 238 -8.60 -15.58 -17.69
CA SER A 238 -9.17 -16.83 -17.18
C SER A 238 -9.12 -16.93 -15.67
N THR A 239 -9.80 -17.94 -15.12
CA THR A 239 -9.76 -18.25 -13.69
C THR A 239 -9.45 -19.73 -13.51
N VAL A 240 -8.57 -20.05 -12.57
CA VAL A 240 -8.21 -21.43 -12.24
C VAL A 240 -8.33 -21.67 -10.74
N GLU A 241 -8.62 -22.90 -10.36
CA GLU A 241 -8.54 -23.32 -8.95
C GLU A 241 -7.11 -23.72 -8.62
N VAL A 242 -6.60 -23.22 -7.49
CA VAL A 242 -5.27 -23.50 -6.96
C VAL A 242 -5.41 -24.06 -5.55
N LEU A 243 -4.74 -25.18 -5.29
CA LEU A 243 -4.59 -25.72 -3.94
C LEU A 243 -3.36 -25.10 -3.29
N PHE A 244 -3.59 -24.37 -2.21
CA PHE A 244 -2.60 -23.68 -1.41
C PHE A 244 -2.66 -24.18 0.04
N GLY A 245 -1.53 -24.36 0.71
CA GLY A 245 -1.50 -25.06 2.00
C GLY A 245 -1.49 -26.57 1.83
N SER A 246 -0.56 -27.23 2.51
CA SER A 246 -0.54 -28.70 2.63
C SER A 246 0.06 -29.16 3.96
N SER A 247 0.33 -28.22 4.87
CA SER A 247 0.76 -28.46 6.24
C SER A 247 0.74 -27.11 6.95
N TRP A 248 -0.02 -27.00 8.03
CA TRP A 248 -0.08 -25.84 8.92
C TRP A 248 1.16 -25.70 9.82
N ILE A 249 2.28 -26.17 9.29
CA ILE A 249 3.58 -26.15 9.92
C ILE A 249 4.33 -25.07 9.15
N ASN A 250 4.57 -23.93 9.80
CA ASN A 250 5.51 -22.94 9.28
C ASN A 250 6.81 -23.70 8.90
N PRO A 251 7.51 -23.36 7.80
CA PRO A 251 8.77 -24.02 7.40
C PRO A 251 9.82 -24.17 8.54
N ASN A 252 9.71 -23.38 9.61
CA ASN A 252 10.51 -23.49 10.83
C ASN A 252 10.07 -24.62 11.81
N GLY A 253 9.06 -25.42 11.47
CA GLY A 253 8.53 -26.48 12.33
C GLY A 253 7.63 -25.99 13.47
N ILE A 254 7.31 -24.70 13.52
CA ILE A 254 6.38 -24.14 14.50
C ILE A 254 4.96 -24.51 14.03
N GLN A 255 4.30 -25.38 14.79
CA GLN A 255 2.89 -25.66 14.57
C GLN A 255 2.07 -24.50 15.12
N HIS A 256 1.16 -23.95 14.30
CA HIS A 256 0.14 -23.02 14.76
C HIS A 256 -0.90 -23.83 15.56
N ASN A 257 -0.59 -23.99 16.85
CA ASN A 257 -1.19 -25.02 17.72
C ASN A 257 -2.13 -24.45 18.78
N HIS A 258 -2.74 -23.30 18.53
CA HIS A 258 -3.69 -22.74 19.47
C HIS A 258 -5.05 -22.59 18.82
N ALA A 259 -6.09 -22.85 19.60
CA ALA A 259 -7.43 -22.49 19.22
C ALA A 259 -7.55 -20.96 19.12
N GLY A 260 -8.53 -20.49 18.36
CA GLY A 260 -8.84 -19.08 18.25
C GLY A 260 -9.19 -18.62 16.85
N LEU A 261 -9.45 -17.33 16.74
CA LEU A 261 -9.66 -16.65 15.48
C LEU A 261 -8.31 -16.38 14.82
N TYR A 262 -8.22 -16.72 13.54
CA TYR A 262 -7.12 -16.37 12.67
C TYR A 262 -7.64 -15.41 11.59
N GLN A 263 -6.86 -14.38 11.29
CA GLN A 263 -7.20 -13.40 10.26
C GLN A 263 -6.10 -13.44 9.20
N LEU A 264 -6.37 -14.15 8.10
CA LEU A 264 -5.37 -14.32 7.05
C LEU A 264 -5.47 -13.20 6.03
N ARG A 265 -4.32 -12.58 5.74
CA ARG A 265 -4.09 -11.89 4.48
C ARG A 265 -3.39 -12.85 3.53
N ILE A 266 -4.03 -13.18 2.42
CA ILE A 266 -3.51 -14.03 1.36
C ILE A 266 -3.17 -13.13 0.17
N THR A 267 -1.92 -13.14 -0.26
CA THR A 267 -1.41 -12.28 -1.33
C THR A 267 -0.86 -13.13 -2.47
N VAL A 268 -1.31 -12.86 -3.69
CA VAL A 268 -0.72 -13.40 -4.92
C VAL A 268 0.43 -12.49 -5.35
N ASP A 269 1.52 -13.09 -5.80
CA ASP A 269 2.77 -12.40 -6.11
C ASP A 269 3.22 -11.37 -5.05
N PRO A 270 3.40 -11.78 -3.79
CA PRO A 270 3.69 -10.88 -2.67
C PRO A 270 5.03 -10.12 -2.78
N PHE A 271 5.86 -10.46 -3.77
CA PHE A 271 7.17 -9.85 -4.01
C PHE A 271 7.18 -9.00 -5.28
N ASN A 272 6.04 -8.88 -5.97
CA ASN A 272 5.92 -8.18 -7.25
C ASN A 272 6.98 -8.66 -8.27
N GLU A 273 7.20 -9.98 -8.35
CA GLU A 273 8.11 -10.58 -9.32
C GLU A 273 7.50 -10.59 -10.73
N LEU A 274 6.17 -10.55 -10.82
CA LEU A 274 5.42 -10.33 -12.04
C LEU A 274 5.19 -8.83 -12.24
N ASN A 275 5.39 -8.38 -13.48
CA ASN A 275 5.00 -7.03 -13.85
C ASN A 275 3.51 -7.00 -14.20
N GLU A 276 2.68 -6.84 -13.17
CA GLU A 276 1.22 -6.86 -13.28
C GLU A 276 0.64 -5.47 -13.59
N ALA A 277 -0.49 -5.45 -14.31
CA ALA A 277 -1.19 -4.22 -14.65
C ALA A 277 -1.81 -3.53 -13.41
N ASN A 278 -2.29 -4.33 -12.45
CA ASN A 278 -2.79 -3.86 -11.17
C ASN A 278 -2.19 -4.75 -10.08
N ARG A 279 -1.65 -4.13 -9.02
CA ARG A 279 -1.10 -4.86 -7.86
C ARG A 279 -1.97 -4.73 -6.61
N SER A 280 -2.96 -3.84 -6.65
CA SER A 280 -3.85 -3.55 -5.52
C SER A 280 -4.93 -4.61 -5.32
N ASN A 281 -5.16 -5.47 -6.31
CA ASN A 281 -6.13 -6.56 -6.33
C ASN A 281 -5.52 -7.94 -5.97
N ASN A 282 -4.25 -7.98 -5.60
CA ASN A 282 -3.53 -9.21 -5.27
C ASN A 282 -3.89 -9.80 -3.90
N ASP A 283 -4.52 -9.00 -3.04
CA ASP A 283 -4.80 -9.33 -1.64
C ASP A 283 -6.23 -9.87 -1.43
N TYR A 284 -6.34 -10.85 -0.55
CA TYR A 284 -7.61 -11.39 -0.05
C TYR A 284 -7.55 -11.59 1.45
N TYR A 285 -8.63 -11.24 2.16
CA TYR A 285 -8.73 -11.37 3.61
C TYR A 285 -9.72 -12.47 3.99
N LEU A 286 -9.29 -13.36 4.88
CA LEU A 286 -10.07 -14.50 5.35
C LEU A 286 -10.01 -14.63 6.86
N ASP A 287 -11.15 -14.50 7.50
CA ASP A 287 -11.33 -14.85 8.91
C ASP A 287 -11.74 -16.31 9.03
N PHE A 288 -11.07 -17.07 9.88
CA PHE A 288 -11.48 -18.45 10.17
C PHE A 288 -11.11 -18.83 11.61
N TYR A 289 -11.88 -19.76 12.18
CA TYR A 289 -11.77 -20.12 13.59
C TYR A 289 -11.28 -21.56 13.75
N VAL A 290 -10.28 -21.76 14.60
CA VAL A 290 -9.77 -23.07 14.99
C VAL A 290 -10.25 -23.40 16.40
N ASN A 291 -10.85 -24.57 16.57
CA ASN A 291 -11.28 -25.09 17.86
C ASN A 291 -10.11 -25.77 18.59
N GLU A 292 -10.22 -25.86 19.91
CA GLU A 292 -9.36 -26.76 20.71
C GLU A 292 -9.50 -28.19 20.19
N ALA A 293 -8.40 -28.95 20.18
CA ALA A 293 -8.45 -30.36 19.86
C ALA A 293 -9.37 -31.08 20.88
N ASN A 294 -10.36 -31.81 20.40
CA ASN A 294 -11.22 -32.58 21.31
C ASN A 294 -10.37 -33.65 22.01
N SER A 295 -10.23 -33.53 23.35
CA SER A 295 -9.42 -34.45 24.14
C SER A 295 -9.90 -35.91 24.09
N ASP A 296 -11.11 -36.14 23.58
CA ASP A 296 -11.76 -37.44 23.54
C ASP A 296 -11.36 -38.29 22.32
N ASP A 297 -10.73 -37.71 21.29
CA ASP A 297 -10.23 -38.44 20.10
C ASP A 297 -8.71 -38.70 20.13
N VAL A 298 -8.04 -38.34 21.23
CA VAL A 298 -6.71 -38.87 21.51
C VAL A 298 -6.88 -40.33 21.90
N ILE A 299 -6.89 -41.24 20.92
CA ILE A 299 -6.39 -42.60 21.14
C ILE A 299 -4.97 -42.36 21.67
N ALA A 300 -4.83 -42.40 23.00
CA ALA A 300 -3.53 -42.31 23.62
C ALA A 300 -2.64 -43.28 22.86
N PRO A 301 -1.55 -42.82 22.21
CA PRO A 301 -0.59 -43.77 21.68
C PRO A 301 -0.28 -44.68 22.86
N GLU A 302 -0.44 -45.99 22.69
CA GLU A 302 -0.05 -46.93 23.76
C GLU A 302 1.29 -46.42 24.29
N PRO A 303 1.39 -46.09 25.59
CA PRO A 303 2.56 -45.40 26.08
C PRO A 303 3.78 -46.18 25.58
N PRO A 304 4.82 -45.51 25.03
CA PRO A 304 5.98 -46.19 24.45
C PRO A 304 6.76 -47.02 25.49
N PHE A 305 6.30 -46.96 26.75
CA PHE A 305 6.69 -47.77 27.87
C PHE A 305 5.48 -48.52 28.45
N SER A 306 5.64 -49.82 28.68
CA SER A 306 4.82 -50.55 29.62
C SER A 306 5.60 -50.71 30.93
N LEU A 307 5.10 -50.18 32.05
CA LEU A 307 5.62 -50.52 33.37
C LEU A 307 4.86 -51.74 33.90
N SER A 308 5.52 -52.89 33.95
CA SER A 308 4.96 -54.05 34.67
C SER A 308 5.57 -54.13 36.06
N ILE A 309 4.71 -54.17 37.08
CA ILE A 309 5.11 -54.38 38.48
C ILE A 309 4.85 -55.84 38.84
N ASN A 310 5.91 -56.64 38.92
CA ASN A 310 5.81 -58.02 39.37
C ASN A 310 6.21 -58.10 40.85
N ARG A 311 5.24 -58.43 41.70
CA ARG A 311 5.47 -58.68 43.13
C ARG A 311 5.62 -60.17 43.35
N THR A 312 6.75 -60.58 43.89
CA THR A 312 6.98 -61.98 44.28
C THR A 312 7.25 -62.02 45.78
N TRP A 313 6.44 -62.78 46.50
CA TRP A 313 6.65 -63.03 47.92
C TRP A 313 7.81 -64.01 48.08
N THR A 314 8.86 -63.62 48.82
CA THR A 314 9.96 -64.54 49.12
C THR A 314 9.79 -65.07 50.54
N SER A 315 9.27 -66.29 50.64
CA SER A 315 8.94 -66.94 51.93
C SER A 315 10.14 -67.11 52.86
N TYR A 316 11.36 -67.14 52.33
CA TYR A 316 12.58 -67.29 53.13
C TYR A 316 12.98 -66.02 53.92
N LEU A 317 12.54 -64.83 53.49
CA LEU A 317 12.89 -63.56 54.14
C LEU A 317 11.67 -62.82 54.72
N GLY A 318 10.45 -63.29 54.44
CA GLY A 318 9.22 -62.60 54.87
C GLY A 318 9.08 -61.21 54.25
N LEU A 319 9.64 -60.99 53.05
CA LEU A 319 9.64 -59.71 52.37
C LEU A 319 9.04 -59.84 50.96
N TRP A 320 8.44 -58.74 50.49
CA TRP A 320 8.05 -58.61 49.10
C TRP A 320 9.24 -58.17 48.25
N LYS A 321 9.61 -58.97 47.25
CA LYS A 321 10.48 -58.50 46.18
C LYS A 321 9.62 -57.87 45.09
N ILE A 322 9.80 -56.58 44.87
CA ILE A 322 9.13 -55.83 43.79
C ILE A 322 10.12 -55.72 42.63
N ASN A 323 9.83 -56.39 41.52
CA ASN A 323 10.57 -56.21 40.28
C ASN A 323 9.81 -55.24 39.39
N LEU A 324 10.44 -54.11 39.09
CA LEU A 324 9.93 -53.13 38.13
C LEU A 324 10.61 -53.41 36.80
N ASN A 325 9.85 -53.89 35.82
CA ASN A 325 10.37 -54.07 34.46
C ASN A 325 9.89 -52.90 33.61
N TRP A 326 10.84 -52.25 32.95
CA TRP A 326 10.61 -51.19 31.98
C TRP A 326 10.96 -51.73 30.60
N TYR A 327 10.06 -51.54 29.63
CA TYR A 327 10.30 -51.85 28.24
C TYR A 327 10.18 -50.56 27.44
N ASN A 328 11.22 -50.18 26.69
CA ASN A 328 11.20 -49.00 25.81
C ASN A 328 11.55 -49.47 24.39
N LYS A 329 10.70 -49.13 23.42
CA LYS A 329 10.89 -49.53 22.02
C LYS A 329 11.96 -48.70 21.28
N ASN A 330 12.32 -47.52 21.79
CA ASN A 330 13.30 -46.61 21.18
C ASN A 330 14.40 -46.27 22.20
N ALA A 331 15.60 -46.81 22.00
CA ALA A 331 16.68 -46.85 23.00
C ALA A 331 17.48 -45.55 23.16
N ASP A 332 17.19 -44.50 22.41
CA ASP A 332 18.01 -43.29 22.41
C ASP A 332 17.29 -42.12 23.07
N MET A 333 17.99 -41.55 24.06
CA MET A 333 17.60 -40.47 24.97
C MET A 333 16.81 -40.93 26.20
N PHE A 334 17.47 -40.99 27.36
CA PHE A 334 17.14 -40.21 28.56
C PHE A 334 18.19 -40.43 29.67
N ARG A 335 18.51 -39.37 30.42
CA ARG A 335 19.22 -39.44 31.72
C ARG A 335 18.19 -39.60 32.84
N VAL A 336 18.37 -40.60 33.69
CA VAL A 336 17.55 -40.78 34.90
C VAL A 336 18.05 -39.87 36.01
N TYR A 337 17.21 -38.95 36.48
CA TYR A 337 17.45 -38.23 37.73
C TYR A 337 16.84 -39.01 38.89
N LYS A 338 17.69 -39.57 39.77
CA LYS A 338 17.25 -40.15 41.04
C LYS A 338 16.92 -39.01 42.00
N LYS A 339 15.64 -38.72 42.19
CA LYS A 339 15.20 -37.87 43.32
C LYS A 339 15.29 -38.72 44.60
N VAL A 340 16.36 -38.54 45.37
CA VAL A 340 16.46 -39.10 46.72
C VAL A 340 15.65 -38.21 47.64
N SER A 341 14.42 -38.60 47.95
CA SER A 341 13.68 -38.00 49.05
C SER A 341 14.18 -38.63 50.35
N ASN A 342 15.06 -37.92 51.06
CA ASN A 342 15.23 -38.13 52.49
C ASN A 342 14.00 -37.54 53.19
N SER A 343 13.00 -38.37 53.47
CA SER A 343 12.07 -38.10 54.56
C SER A 343 12.38 -39.06 55.68
N ALA A 344 13.17 -38.58 56.63
CA ALA A 344 13.12 -39.08 57.99
C ALA A 344 11.71 -38.80 58.55
N ASP A 345 11.26 -39.76 59.35
CA ASP A 345 10.19 -39.73 60.34
C ASP A 345 8.71 -40.05 59.99
N VAL A 346 8.35 -41.27 60.43
CA VAL A 346 7.34 -41.60 61.48
C VAL A 346 5.87 -41.26 61.19
N ARG A 347 5.06 -42.30 60.90
CA ARG A 347 4.34 -43.09 61.93
C ARG A 347 4.12 -44.53 61.47
#